data_AF-A0A7M7NM97-F1
#
_entry.id   AF-A0A7M7NM97-F1
#
_cell.length_a   1.000
_cell.length_b   1.000
_cell.length_c   1.000
_cell.angle_alpha   90.00
_cell.angle_beta   90.00
_cell.angle_gamma   90.00
#
_symmetry.space_group_name_H-M   'P 1'
#
loop_
_entity.id
_entity.type
_entity.pdbx_description
1 polymer ?
#
loop_
_entity_poly.entity_id
_entity_poly.type
_entity_poly.pdbx_seq_one_letter_code
_entity_poly.pdbx_strand_id
1 'polypeptide(L)'
;MVLRFQTSVATMSSLRPVLKLKVDELFLRWLSESDTQKALREDLKMVVRGDVIFSPPTSTGFPFKNHGGSPASPLLRSSSPSSTPPCSPPPTLSVSPRSPRKRSSSSRLSRSLSSSSASQLFQEQREANKRQKSQQIVNVPQFYFPFGKPVASEENEAVLKRLTEVFKALPDQKASKEDMDKITQACRCPKFWRVPLYNAAGGETSECVSAQAFMAMWRRITKQCHDDASRFFRLLSRPGAKDLTPEDFNPLVQDIVNSHPGLVFLQDAPEFHSRYITTVVSRIFYTINRSWKGRITLPELRRSNFLSVIALLEEEDDINQIMDYFSYEHFYVIYCKFWELDMDHDLYIDKKDLARHQDHAISSRMIDRIFSPGTVLSPASVREGRMSYNEFVWFLLSEEDKKQPISIEYWFRCMDLDGDGLLSMFELEFFYEEQLNKMESLGIETLPFEDCLCQLLDLVKPKNPDYITLHDLKNCKLAYIFFDTLFNLEKFLEHEQRDPFASNRDYDSESPEPTDWEKYAADEYEMLVAEEGGQDTQQHSQQGDDCDYSDDFEPDEDIITIDLRQKATISEPGAEPQRNQWIGEGGDDS
;
A
#
# COMPACT_ATOMS: atom_id res chain seq x y z
N MET A 1 34.20 -44.61 1.55
CA MET A 1 34.93 -43.67 0.67
C MET A 1 35.32 -42.48 1.53
N VAL A 2 36.61 -42.32 1.82
CA VAL A 2 37.17 -41.36 2.78
C VAL A 2 37.47 -40.04 2.07
N LEU A 3 37.42 -38.92 2.82
CA LEU A 3 37.88 -37.52 2.52
C LEU A 3 36.76 -36.57 2.05
N ARG A 4 36.55 -35.36 2.61
CA ARG A 4 37.39 -34.47 3.44
C ARG A 4 36.50 -33.45 4.18
N PHE A 5 36.71 -33.28 5.49
CA PHE A 5 36.29 -32.09 6.23
C PHE A 5 37.25 -30.94 5.92
N GLN A 6 36.74 -29.81 5.44
CA GLN A 6 37.44 -28.53 5.44
C GLN A 6 36.96 -27.71 6.62
N THR A 7 37.75 -27.71 7.69
CA THR A 7 37.65 -26.72 8.78
C THR A 7 38.12 -25.37 8.25
N SER A 8 37.17 -24.47 7.98
CA SER A 8 37.47 -23.04 7.80
C SER A 8 37.62 -22.41 9.18
N VAL A 9 38.86 -22.10 9.56
CA VAL A 9 39.15 -21.28 10.73
C VAL A 9 38.73 -19.85 10.37
N ALA A 10 37.54 -19.44 10.82
CA ALA A 10 37.10 -18.06 10.74
C ALA A 10 38.02 -17.21 11.63
N THR A 11 38.81 -16.37 10.99
CA THR A 11 39.62 -15.33 11.61
C THR A 11 38.75 -14.44 12.51
N MET A 12 39.05 -14.36 13.81
CA MET A 12 38.53 -13.31 14.69
C MET A 12 38.92 -11.94 14.13
N SER A 13 38.02 -11.32 13.38
CA SER A 13 38.08 -9.90 13.05
C SER A 13 37.85 -9.11 14.33
N SER A 14 38.83 -8.28 14.70
CA SER A 14 38.74 -7.43 15.88
C SER A 14 37.48 -6.55 15.81
N LEU A 15 36.66 -6.64 16.86
CA LEU A 15 35.55 -5.72 17.11
C LEU A 15 36.12 -4.29 17.06
N ARG A 16 35.74 -3.53 16.03
CA ARG A 16 36.03 -2.10 15.98
C ARG A 16 34.96 -1.40 16.82
N PRO A 17 35.31 -0.77 17.96
CA PRO A 17 34.33 0.02 18.69
C PRO A 17 33.87 1.17 17.78
N VAL A 18 32.56 1.21 17.53
CA VAL A 18 31.92 2.32 16.82
C VAL A 18 31.90 3.50 17.79
N LEU A 19 33.00 4.26 17.82
CA LEU A 19 33.21 5.41 18.70
C LEU A 19 32.03 6.39 18.71
N LYS A 20 31.29 6.47 17.60
CA LYS A 20 30.09 7.29 17.48
C LYS A 20 28.96 6.83 18.39
N LEU A 21 28.63 5.53 18.42
CA LEU A 21 27.57 4.99 19.29
C LEU A 21 27.88 5.22 20.77
N LYS A 22 29.16 5.07 21.17
CA LYS A 22 29.55 5.31 22.56
C LYS A 22 29.54 6.79 22.93
N VAL A 23 29.85 7.69 21.98
CA VAL A 23 29.73 9.13 22.17
C VAL A 23 28.27 9.54 22.29
N ASP A 24 27.38 8.97 21.46
CA ASP A 24 25.94 9.26 21.50
C ASP A 24 25.32 8.76 22.83
N GLU A 25 25.68 7.56 23.30
CA GLU A 25 25.27 7.03 24.61
C GLU A 25 25.75 7.93 25.76
N LEU A 26 27.02 8.35 25.75
CA LEU A 26 27.58 9.24 26.78
C LEU A 26 26.96 10.63 26.73
N PHE A 27 26.60 11.13 25.55
CA PHE A 27 25.91 12.40 25.38
C PHE A 27 24.48 12.36 25.91
N LEU A 28 23.73 11.30 25.60
CA LEU A 28 22.40 11.06 26.16
C LEU A 28 22.45 10.92 27.69
N ARG A 29 23.46 10.22 28.21
CA ARG A 29 23.67 10.09 29.65
C ARG A 29 23.99 11.43 30.31
N TRP A 30 24.87 12.24 29.73
CA TRP A 30 25.17 13.60 30.20
C TRP A 30 23.92 14.52 30.15
N LEU A 31 23.12 14.42 29.09
CA LEU A 31 21.83 15.12 28.98
C LEU A 31 20.83 14.65 30.03
N SER A 32 20.85 13.38 30.44
CA SER A 32 19.94 12.84 31.45
C SER A 32 20.33 13.19 32.90
N GLU A 33 21.54 13.71 33.14
CA GLU A 33 21.97 14.14 34.47
C GLU A 33 21.14 15.34 34.96
N SER A 34 20.65 15.25 36.20
CA SER A 34 19.77 16.26 36.80
C SER A 34 20.40 17.65 36.87
N ASP A 35 21.71 17.71 37.11
CA ASP A 35 22.45 18.97 37.22
C ASP A 35 22.62 19.62 35.84
N THR A 36 22.87 18.83 34.80
CA THR A 36 22.94 19.28 33.40
C THR A 36 21.59 19.80 32.92
N GLN A 37 20.50 19.07 33.18
CA GLN A 37 19.14 19.51 32.85
C GLN A 37 18.77 20.81 33.56
N LYS A 38 19.19 20.98 34.81
CA LYS A 38 18.91 22.19 35.58
C LYS A 38 19.68 23.40 35.02
N ALA A 39 20.97 23.24 34.73
CA ALA A 39 21.80 24.29 34.13
C ALA A 39 21.27 24.70 32.75
N LEU A 40 20.96 23.72 31.87
CA LEU A 40 20.39 23.98 30.55
C LEU A 40 19.05 24.72 30.63
N ARG A 41 18.19 24.37 31.60
CA ARG A 41 16.91 25.07 31.80
C ARG A 41 17.09 26.50 32.31
N GLU A 42 18.11 26.78 33.11
CA GLU A 42 18.41 28.15 33.53
C GLU A 42 18.98 28.99 32.38
N ASP A 43 19.92 28.43 31.61
CA ASP A 43 20.46 29.07 30.41
C ASP A 43 19.35 29.39 29.40
N LEU A 44 18.42 28.46 29.19
CA LEU A 44 17.29 28.64 28.29
C LEU A 44 16.32 29.72 28.80
N LYS A 45 16.13 29.82 30.12
CA LYS A 45 15.35 30.91 30.73
C LYS A 45 16.04 32.28 30.62
N MET A 46 17.37 32.33 30.62
CA MET A 46 18.13 33.55 30.42
C MET A 46 18.06 34.01 28.96
N VAL A 47 18.16 33.09 28.00
CA VAL A 47 17.99 33.38 26.56
C VAL A 47 16.58 33.90 26.26
N VAL A 48 15.56 33.30 26.87
CA VAL A 48 14.16 33.74 26.70
C VAL A 48 13.93 35.15 27.26
N ARG A 49 14.70 35.58 28.27
CA ARG A 49 14.65 36.95 28.81
C ARG A 49 15.50 37.96 28.02
N GLY A 50 16.24 37.51 27.01
CA GLY A 50 17.11 38.34 26.19
C GLY A 50 18.49 38.61 26.82
N ASP A 51 18.87 37.88 27.87
CA ASP A 51 20.17 38.00 28.52
C ASP A 51 21.26 37.25 27.74
N VAL A 52 22.46 37.83 27.65
CA VAL A 52 23.61 37.24 26.95
C VAL A 52 24.33 36.26 27.88
N ILE A 53 24.40 34.98 27.49
CA ILE A 53 25.17 33.96 28.20
C ILE A 53 26.66 34.20 27.98
N PHE A 54 27.39 34.55 29.04
CA PHE A 54 28.86 34.59 29.02
C PHE A 54 29.42 33.28 29.58
N SER A 55 30.19 32.54 28.77
CA SER A 55 31.00 31.43 29.26
C SER A 55 32.20 31.96 30.06
N PRO A 56 32.50 31.45 31.27
CA PRO A 56 33.71 31.82 31.98
C PRO A 56 34.95 31.19 31.31
N PRO A 57 36.14 31.81 31.45
CA PRO A 57 37.36 31.26 30.86
C PRO A 57 37.79 29.99 31.61
N THR A 58 38.19 29.00 30.82
CA THR A 58 38.74 27.69 31.21
C THR A 58 39.66 27.72 32.42
N SER A 59 39.30 26.98 33.48
CA SER A 59 40.26 26.38 34.43
C SER A 59 39.70 25.08 35.04
N THR A 60 40.63 24.17 35.27
CA THR A 60 40.53 22.76 35.67
C THR A 60 39.87 22.49 37.02
N GLY A 61 39.13 21.37 37.14
CA GLY A 61 39.01 20.59 38.38
C GLY A 61 37.58 20.39 38.91
N PHE A 62 37.03 19.19 38.73
CA PHE A 62 35.89 18.72 39.54
C PHE A 62 36.40 18.22 40.90
N PRO A 63 35.89 18.72 42.04
CA PRO A 63 36.19 18.13 43.34
C PRO A 63 35.26 16.94 43.58
N PHE A 64 35.79 15.72 43.43
CA PHE A 64 35.17 14.52 43.99
C PHE A 64 35.26 14.57 45.52
N LYS A 65 34.12 14.53 46.22
CA LYS A 65 34.07 14.20 47.65
C LYS A 65 34.22 12.68 47.80
N ASN A 66 35.41 12.25 48.20
CA ASN A 66 35.70 10.90 48.66
C ASN A 66 35.15 10.66 50.08
N HIS A 67 34.40 9.58 50.26
CA HIS A 67 34.28 8.91 51.56
C HIS A 67 35.17 7.65 51.58
N GLY A 68 36.24 7.76 52.38
CA GLY A 68 37.08 6.74 53.05
C GLY A 68 37.20 5.30 52.53
N GLY A 69 38.47 4.89 52.28
CA GLY A 69 38.90 3.48 52.29
C GLY A 69 40.23 3.22 51.54
N SER A 70 41.36 3.49 52.18
CA SER A 70 42.75 3.11 51.79
C SER A 70 42.98 1.57 51.72
N PRO A 71 44.16 1.02 51.32
CA PRO A 71 45.31 1.52 50.51
C PRO A 71 45.94 0.47 49.53
N ALA A 72 47.10 0.83 48.93
CA ALA A 72 48.25 -0.04 48.51
C ALA A 72 48.15 -0.75 47.12
N SER A 73 49.13 -0.76 46.20
CA SER A 73 50.59 -0.46 46.13
C SER A 73 51.03 -0.47 44.62
N PRO A 74 52.33 -0.54 44.21
CA PRO A 74 53.28 0.57 44.07
C PRO A 74 53.96 0.66 42.66
N LEU A 75 54.75 1.73 42.46
CA LEU A 75 55.71 1.95 41.36
C LEU A 75 57.03 1.17 41.57
N LEU A 76 57.83 1.00 40.49
CA LEU A 76 59.32 1.01 40.32
C LEU A 76 59.65 0.32 38.97
N ARG A 77 60.34 0.84 37.92
CA ARG A 77 61.55 1.66 37.62
C ARG A 77 62.86 0.85 37.41
N SER A 78 63.52 1.11 36.25
CA SER A 78 64.92 0.81 35.80
C SER A 78 65.28 -0.67 35.52
N SER A 79 66.14 -1.10 34.57
CA SER A 79 67.28 -0.49 33.83
C SER A 79 67.76 -1.45 32.70
N SER A 80 68.30 -0.91 31.58
CA SER A 80 69.03 -1.59 30.45
C SER A 80 70.47 -2.06 30.87
N PRO A 81 71.40 -2.67 30.05
CA PRO A 81 71.62 -2.68 28.57
C PRO A 81 72.02 -4.06 27.93
N SER A 82 72.06 -4.30 26.60
CA SER A 82 73.19 -3.99 25.69
C SER A 82 73.03 -4.62 24.27
N SER A 83 73.50 -3.88 23.24
CA SER A 83 74.10 -4.27 21.93
C SER A 83 73.32 -5.01 20.80
N THR A 84 72.68 -4.21 19.90
CA THR A 84 72.78 -4.09 18.39
C THR A 84 72.85 -5.33 17.43
N PRO A 85 72.55 -5.21 16.11
CA PRO A 85 71.32 -4.88 15.31
C PRO A 85 71.16 -5.88 14.08
N PRO A 86 70.46 -5.66 12.93
CA PRO A 86 69.46 -4.66 12.54
C PRO A 86 68.12 -5.17 11.91
N CYS A 87 67.07 -4.41 12.20
CA CYS A 87 65.89 -3.91 11.45
C CYS A 87 65.33 -4.54 10.15
N SER A 88 64.01 -4.75 10.19
CA SER A 88 63.02 -4.19 9.23
C SER A 88 61.88 -3.50 10.01
N PRO A 89 61.41 -2.28 9.64
CA PRO A 89 60.32 -1.57 10.33
C PRO A 89 58.96 -1.61 9.58
N PRO A 90 57.85 -1.14 10.23
CA PRO A 90 56.48 -1.65 10.09
C PRO A 90 55.51 -0.72 9.30
N PRO A 91 54.23 -1.11 9.13
CA PRO A 91 53.24 -0.35 8.36
C PRO A 91 52.26 0.44 9.26
N THR A 92 52.03 1.73 8.99
CA THR A 92 50.87 2.47 9.54
C THR A 92 50.43 3.64 8.66
N LEU A 93 49.12 3.64 8.37
CA LEU A 93 48.13 4.74 8.40
C LEU A 93 48.35 6.01 7.56
N SER A 94 47.34 6.39 6.77
CA SER A 94 46.71 7.73 6.82
C SER A 94 45.59 7.89 5.75
N VAL A 95 44.38 8.27 6.19
CA VAL A 95 43.75 9.60 6.02
C VAL A 95 43.04 9.83 4.68
N SER A 96 41.74 10.10 4.76
CA SER A 96 41.05 11.09 3.91
C SER A 96 40.37 12.08 4.85
N PRO A 97 40.52 13.40 4.61
CA PRO A 97 39.38 14.10 4.02
C PRO A 97 39.74 15.30 3.11
N ARG A 98 38.74 15.69 2.32
CA ARG A 98 38.43 17.05 1.83
C ARG A 98 39.40 17.73 0.86
N SER A 99 38.93 17.86 -0.38
CA SER A 99 39.11 19.10 -1.15
C SER A 99 38.22 20.20 -0.58
N PRO A 100 38.72 21.44 -0.48
CA PRO A 100 38.10 22.46 -1.33
C PRO A 100 39.13 23.43 -1.95
N ARG A 101 38.69 24.00 -3.09
CA ARG A 101 38.89 25.41 -3.47
C ARG A 101 40.08 25.78 -4.39
N LYS A 102 39.65 26.36 -5.52
CA LYS A 102 40.17 27.53 -6.26
C LYS A 102 41.22 27.37 -7.36
N ARG A 103 40.81 27.95 -8.50
CA ARG A 103 41.57 28.41 -9.66
C ARG A 103 42.43 29.63 -9.33
N SER A 104 43.68 29.59 -9.80
CA SER A 104 44.53 30.66 -10.36
C SER A 104 45.98 30.22 -10.15
N SER A 105 46.98 30.39 -10.99
CA SER A 105 47.18 30.99 -12.31
C SER A 105 48.61 30.60 -12.70
N SER A 106 48.82 30.32 -13.99
CA SER A 106 50.10 30.31 -14.73
C SER A 106 51.34 30.88 -13.99
N SER A 107 52.53 30.26 -14.00
CA SER A 107 53.30 30.01 -15.22
C SER A 107 54.63 29.32 -14.91
N ARG A 108 55.02 28.46 -15.87
CA ARG A 108 56.37 28.26 -16.41
C ARG A 108 57.52 27.96 -15.44
N LEU A 109 57.82 26.66 -15.30
CA LEU A 109 59.19 26.17 -15.42
C LEU A 109 59.22 24.90 -16.30
N SER A 110 59.84 25.07 -17.47
CA SER A 110 60.60 24.11 -18.31
C SER A 110 60.12 22.65 -18.37
N ARG A 111 59.50 22.18 -19.46
CA ARG A 111 60.17 21.80 -20.74
C ARG A 111 61.45 20.97 -20.52
N SER A 112 61.33 19.66 -20.28
CA SER A 112 62.41 18.73 -20.66
C SER A 112 62.00 17.26 -20.87
N LEU A 113 60.73 16.93 -21.18
CA LEU A 113 60.35 15.52 -21.45
C LEU A 113 59.35 15.32 -22.61
N SER A 114 59.19 16.31 -23.50
CA SER A 114 58.24 16.23 -24.63
C SER A 114 58.89 15.83 -25.97
N SER A 115 59.89 14.94 -25.95
CA SER A 115 60.55 14.47 -27.18
C SER A 115 60.87 12.98 -27.16
N SER A 116 59.99 12.15 -26.59
CA SER A 116 60.03 10.70 -26.83
C SER A 116 58.99 10.33 -27.88
N SER A 117 59.38 9.56 -28.91
CA SER A 117 58.47 9.10 -29.97
C SER A 117 57.25 8.35 -29.41
N ALA A 118 57.39 7.72 -28.24
CA ALA A 118 56.30 7.08 -27.51
C ALA A 118 55.23 8.09 -27.05
N SER A 119 55.61 9.27 -26.55
CA SER A 119 54.64 10.30 -26.12
C SER A 119 53.83 10.89 -27.28
N GLN A 120 54.44 11.02 -28.47
CA GLN A 120 53.74 11.45 -29.69
C GLN A 120 52.78 10.37 -30.19
N LEU A 121 53.18 9.10 -30.20
CA LEU A 121 52.32 7.97 -30.56
C LEU A 121 51.11 7.83 -29.63
N PHE A 122 51.29 7.93 -28.31
CA PHE A 122 50.17 7.88 -27.36
C PHE A 122 49.21 9.07 -27.51
N GLN A 123 49.73 10.24 -27.87
CA GLN A 123 48.93 11.44 -28.05
C GLN A 123 48.19 11.42 -29.40
N GLU A 124 48.82 10.92 -30.47
CA GLU A 124 48.18 10.64 -31.76
C GLU A 124 47.14 9.54 -31.66
N GLN A 125 47.39 8.46 -30.92
CA GLN A 125 46.45 7.35 -30.76
C GLN A 125 45.25 7.76 -29.88
N ARG A 126 45.46 8.67 -28.92
CA ARG A 126 44.40 9.26 -28.11
C ARG A 126 43.60 10.31 -28.88
N GLU A 127 44.25 11.15 -29.70
CA GLU A 127 43.61 12.06 -30.65
C GLU A 127 42.83 11.30 -31.73
N ALA A 128 43.37 10.21 -32.26
CA ALA A 128 42.73 9.34 -33.24
C ALA A 128 41.52 8.62 -32.65
N ASN A 129 41.62 8.05 -31.43
CA ASN A 129 40.48 7.48 -30.72
C ASN A 129 39.44 8.55 -30.33
N LYS A 130 39.86 9.78 -30.01
CA LYS A 130 38.95 10.88 -29.71
C LYS A 130 38.25 11.39 -30.98
N ARG A 131 38.95 11.41 -32.12
CA ARG A 131 38.41 11.72 -33.47
C ARG A 131 37.48 10.62 -33.98
N GLN A 132 37.79 9.34 -33.72
CA GLN A 132 36.91 8.20 -34.01
C GLN A 132 35.65 8.21 -33.11
N LYS A 133 35.78 8.53 -31.81
CA LYS A 133 34.62 8.66 -30.91
C LYS A 133 33.80 9.93 -31.16
N SER A 134 34.40 11.02 -31.64
CA SER A 134 33.68 12.27 -31.94
C SER A 134 32.92 12.24 -33.28
N GLN A 135 33.05 11.17 -34.07
CA GLN A 135 32.35 11.02 -35.36
C GLN A 135 31.18 10.03 -35.33
N GLN A 136 30.97 9.31 -34.23
CA GLN A 136 29.70 8.60 -34.02
C GLN A 136 28.71 9.55 -33.36
N ILE A 137 27.94 10.27 -34.18
CA ILE A 137 26.66 10.81 -33.72
C ILE A 137 25.81 9.59 -33.40
N VAL A 138 25.81 9.17 -32.13
CA VAL A 138 24.89 8.13 -31.66
C VAL A 138 23.51 8.75 -31.74
N ASN A 139 22.76 8.39 -32.79
CA ASN A 139 21.38 8.78 -32.93
C ASN A 139 20.57 7.98 -31.91
N VAL A 140 20.44 8.51 -30.69
CA VAL A 140 19.53 7.95 -29.68
C VAL A 140 18.14 8.49 -30.01
N PRO A 141 17.22 7.65 -30.55
CA PRO A 141 15.87 8.11 -30.82
C PRO A 141 15.18 8.50 -29.50
N GLN A 142 14.15 9.34 -29.59
CA GLN A 142 13.31 9.62 -28.43
C GLN A 142 12.74 8.30 -27.89
N PHE A 143 13.00 8.02 -26.61
CA PHE A 143 12.53 6.82 -25.92
C PHE A 143 11.57 7.12 -24.77
N TYR A 144 11.54 8.38 -24.31
CA TYR A 144 10.64 8.82 -23.24
C TYR A 144 9.39 9.50 -23.83
N PHE A 145 8.25 8.87 -23.61
CA PHE A 145 6.93 9.30 -24.08
C PHE A 145 5.95 9.30 -22.89
N PRO A 146 5.86 10.41 -22.13
CA PRO A 146 5.06 10.45 -20.90
C PRO A 146 3.56 10.18 -21.11
N PHE A 147 3.04 10.53 -22.30
CA PHE A 147 1.64 10.40 -22.68
C PHE A 147 1.42 9.36 -23.79
N GLY A 148 2.29 8.36 -23.88
CA GLY A 148 2.22 7.34 -24.92
C GLY A 148 2.96 7.72 -26.20
N LYS A 149 3.27 6.71 -27.03
CA LYS A 149 3.94 6.91 -28.32
C LYS A 149 2.98 7.63 -29.28
N PRO A 150 3.43 8.66 -30.02
CA PRO A 150 2.56 9.42 -30.91
C PRO A 150 1.78 8.54 -31.88
N VAL A 151 0.46 8.72 -31.90
CA VAL A 151 -0.46 8.08 -32.85
C VAL A 151 -0.50 8.90 -34.14
N ALA A 152 -0.71 8.23 -35.27
CA ALA A 152 -0.78 8.85 -36.59
C ALA A 152 -1.95 9.85 -36.68
N SER A 153 -1.76 10.98 -37.38
CA SER A 153 -2.79 12.03 -37.48
C SER A 153 -4.05 11.53 -38.17
N GLU A 154 -3.89 10.63 -39.14
CA GLU A 154 -4.99 10.07 -39.92
C GLU A 154 -5.98 9.29 -39.04
N GLU A 155 -5.50 8.62 -38.00
CA GLU A 155 -6.36 7.87 -37.08
C GLU A 155 -7.26 8.82 -36.26
N ASN A 156 -6.68 9.90 -35.74
CA ASN A 156 -7.42 10.92 -35.01
C ASN A 156 -8.44 11.64 -35.91
N GLU A 157 -8.06 11.94 -37.16
CA GLU A 157 -8.97 12.54 -38.15
C GLU A 157 -10.13 11.61 -38.53
N ALA A 158 -9.87 10.30 -38.65
CA ALA A 158 -10.91 9.32 -38.93
C ALA A 158 -11.94 9.25 -37.78
N VAL A 159 -11.50 9.33 -36.52
CA VAL A 159 -12.41 9.41 -35.35
C VAL A 159 -13.26 10.68 -35.40
N LEU A 160 -12.64 11.84 -35.67
CA LEU A 160 -13.35 13.12 -35.77
C LEU A 160 -14.40 13.11 -36.91
N LYS A 161 -14.10 12.48 -38.04
CA LYS A 161 -15.07 12.33 -39.13
C LYS A 161 -16.29 11.51 -38.69
N ARG A 162 -16.09 10.38 -37.99
CA ARG A 162 -17.20 9.58 -37.44
C ARG A 162 -18.03 10.37 -36.44
N LEU A 163 -17.38 11.05 -35.49
CA LEU A 163 -18.07 11.89 -34.51
C LEU A 163 -18.93 12.96 -35.18
N THR A 164 -18.41 13.59 -36.24
CA THR A 164 -19.17 14.59 -37.01
C THR A 164 -20.46 14.01 -37.59
N GLU A 165 -20.43 12.78 -38.13
CA GLU A 165 -21.63 12.12 -38.65
C GLU A 165 -22.62 11.74 -37.52
N VAL A 166 -22.12 11.27 -36.38
CA VAL A 166 -22.98 10.98 -35.21
C VAL A 166 -23.69 12.23 -34.71
N PHE A 167 -22.97 13.34 -34.52
CA PHE A 167 -23.56 14.60 -34.04
C PHE A 167 -24.54 15.22 -35.05
N LYS A 168 -24.35 15.04 -36.37
CA LYS A 168 -25.31 15.49 -37.39
C LYS A 168 -26.66 14.77 -37.29
N ALA A 169 -26.67 13.52 -36.80
CA ALA A 169 -27.88 12.74 -36.63
C ALA A 169 -28.65 13.10 -35.34
N LEU A 170 -28.05 13.85 -34.43
CA LEU A 170 -28.66 14.26 -33.16
C LEU A 170 -29.46 15.57 -33.29
N PRO A 171 -30.58 15.72 -32.55
CA PRO A 171 -31.31 16.98 -32.47
C PRO A 171 -30.39 18.14 -32.05
N ASP A 172 -30.47 19.26 -32.76
CA ASP A 172 -29.65 20.47 -32.52
C ASP A 172 -28.13 20.25 -32.46
N GLN A 173 -27.62 19.11 -32.94
CA GLN A 173 -26.24 18.67 -32.79
C GLN A 173 -25.75 18.71 -31.33
N LYS A 174 -26.65 18.37 -30.41
CA LYS A 174 -26.39 18.27 -28.98
C LYS A 174 -26.63 16.83 -28.53
N ALA A 175 -25.74 16.35 -27.68
CA ALA A 175 -25.83 15.04 -27.09
C ALA A 175 -26.26 15.14 -25.62
N SER A 176 -27.32 14.42 -25.26
CA SER A 176 -27.69 14.18 -23.87
C SER A 176 -26.83 13.05 -23.29
N LYS A 177 -27.01 12.73 -21.99
CA LYS A 177 -26.34 11.59 -21.36
C LYS A 177 -26.67 10.26 -22.07
N GLU A 178 -27.89 10.09 -22.56
CA GLU A 178 -28.37 8.89 -23.26
C GLU A 178 -27.70 8.68 -24.63
N ASP A 179 -27.30 9.78 -25.29
CA ASP A 179 -26.63 9.72 -26.59
C ASP A 179 -25.16 9.32 -26.50
N MET A 180 -24.59 9.28 -25.28
CA MET A 180 -23.16 9.11 -25.07
C MET A 180 -22.65 7.72 -25.41
N ASP A 181 -23.50 6.69 -25.42
CA ASP A 181 -23.11 5.34 -25.86
C ASP A 181 -22.64 5.35 -27.33
N LYS A 182 -23.40 5.99 -28.21
CA LYS A 182 -23.07 6.13 -29.65
C LYS A 182 -21.80 6.95 -29.86
N ILE A 183 -21.61 8.00 -29.05
CA ILE A 183 -20.43 8.87 -29.11
C ILE A 183 -19.18 8.11 -28.64
N THR A 184 -19.29 7.35 -27.55
CA THR A 184 -18.20 6.54 -26.98
C THR A 184 -17.75 5.46 -27.95
N GLN A 185 -18.71 4.79 -28.59
CA GLN A 185 -18.44 3.83 -29.67
C GLN A 185 -17.74 4.50 -30.87
N ALA A 186 -18.15 5.71 -31.27
CA ALA A 186 -17.51 6.45 -32.36
C ALA A 186 -16.04 6.82 -32.03
N CYS A 187 -15.76 7.12 -30.77
CA CYS A 187 -14.41 7.33 -30.22
C CYS A 187 -13.57 6.05 -30.15
N ARG A 188 -14.17 4.86 -30.28
CA ARG A 188 -13.55 3.54 -30.03
C ARG A 188 -13.05 3.40 -28.58
N CYS A 189 -13.84 3.90 -27.63
CA CYS A 189 -13.60 3.70 -26.20
C CYS A 189 -14.57 2.63 -25.66
N PRO A 190 -14.21 1.91 -24.58
CA PRO A 190 -15.13 1.03 -23.88
C PRO A 190 -16.38 1.77 -23.39
N LYS A 191 -17.54 1.09 -23.31
CA LYS A 191 -18.86 1.67 -22.97
C LYS A 191 -18.82 2.61 -21.77
N PHE A 192 -18.22 2.17 -20.65
CA PHE A 192 -18.20 2.95 -19.40
C PHE A 192 -17.31 4.21 -19.43
N TRP A 193 -16.65 4.50 -20.54
CA TRP A 193 -15.99 5.80 -20.74
C TRP A 193 -16.98 6.93 -21.07
N ARG A 194 -18.25 6.61 -21.30
CA ARG A 194 -19.30 7.56 -21.65
C ARG A 194 -19.47 8.71 -20.67
N VAL A 195 -19.45 8.45 -19.36
CA VAL A 195 -19.56 9.52 -18.35
C VAL A 195 -18.27 10.34 -18.23
N PRO A 196 -17.07 9.74 -18.16
CA PRO A 196 -15.82 10.49 -18.32
C PRO A 196 -15.78 11.41 -19.55
N LEU A 197 -16.26 10.94 -20.71
CA LEU A 197 -16.35 11.72 -21.94
C LEU A 197 -17.36 12.86 -21.84
N TYR A 198 -18.53 12.59 -21.27
CA TYR A 198 -19.61 13.56 -21.08
C TYR A 198 -19.19 14.69 -20.13
N ASN A 199 -18.63 14.33 -18.99
CA ASN A 199 -18.18 15.28 -17.97
C ASN A 199 -17.01 16.13 -18.49
N ALA A 200 -16.02 15.51 -19.14
CA ALA A 200 -14.88 16.23 -19.72
C ALA A 200 -15.29 17.22 -20.83
N ALA A 201 -16.43 16.99 -21.49
CA ALA A 201 -17.00 17.89 -22.49
C ALA A 201 -17.90 19.01 -21.90
N GLY A 202 -18.09 19.03 -20.57
CA GLY A 202 -18.92 20.03 -19.88
C GLY A 202 -20.40 19.68 -19.78
N GLY A 203 -20.76 18.41 -19.98
CA GLY A 203 -22.14 17.93 -19.95
C GLY A 203 -22.81 18.08 -18.58
N GLU A 204 -22.07 17.94 -17.48
CA GLU A 204 -22.60 18.11 -16.12
C GLU A 204 -23.11 19.53 -15.87
N THR A 205 -22.44 20.56 -16.40
CA THR A 205 -22.85 21.96 -16.22
C THR A 205 -23.95 22.39 -17.18
N SER A 206 -23.99 21.79 -18.38
CA SER A 206 -24.84 22.27 -19.48
C SER A 206 -26.03 21.36 -19.77
N GLU A 207 -26.17 20.23 -19.07
CA GLU A 207 -27.13 19.13 -19.28
C GLU A 207 -27.10 18.48 -20.69
N CYS A 208 -26.32 19.04 -21.60
CA CYS A 208 -26.10 18.56 -22.95
C CYS A 208 -24.72 18.99 -23.45
N VAL A 209 -24.16 18.23 -24.38
CA VAL A 209 -22.85 18.50 -24.98
C VAL A 209 -23.03 18.85 -26.45
N SER A 210 -22.61 20.06 -26.85
CA SER A 210 -22.60 20.43 -28.27
C SER A 210 -21.48 19.75 -29.05
N ALA A 211 -21.71 19.48 -30.34
CA ALA A 211 -20.70 18.95 -31.25
C ALA A 211 -19.41 19.77 -31.23
N GLN A 212 -19.50 21.10 -31.18
CA GLN A 212 -18.34 21.98 -31.15
C GLN A 212 -17.51 21.79 -29.86
N ALA A 213 -18.17 21.72 -28.70
CA ALA A 213 -17.51 21.52 -27.41
C ALA A 213 -16.81 20.15 -27.35
N PHE A 214 -17.53 19.08 -27.73
CA PHE A 214 -16.98 17.73 -27.73
C PHE A 214 -15.78 17.61 -28.65
N MET A 215 -15.90 18.11 -29.89
CA MET A 215 -14.84 18.01 -30.89
C MET A 215 -13.62 18.86 -30.51
N ALA A 216 -13.80 20.00 -29.84
CA ALA A 216 -12.69 20.79 -29.29
C ALA A 216 -11.98 20.04 -28.16
N MET A 217 -12.73 19.42 -27.24
CA MET A 217 -12.20 18.59 -26.16
C MET A 217 -11.43 17.39 -26.71
N TRP A 218 -12.02 16.62 -27.63
CA TRP A 218 -11.41 15.42 -28.19
C TRP A 218 -10.11 15.74 -28.96
N ARG A 219 -10.08 16.81 -29.76
CA ARG A 219 -8.86 17.29 -30.43
C ARG A 219 -7.77 17.67 -29.43
N ARG A 220 -8.13 18.33 -28.33
CA ARG A 220 -7.19 18.72 -27.28
C ARG A 220 -6.56 17.49 -26.60
N ILE A 221 -7.37 16.48 -26.27
CA ILE A 221 -6.91 15.25 -25.62
C ILE A 221 -6.03 14.44 -26.59
N THR A 222 -6.51 14.12 -27.78
CA THR A 222 -5.79 13.28 -28.77
C THR A 222 -4.48 13.91 -29.27
N LYS A 223 -4.36 15.24 -29.22
CA LYS A 223 -3.11 15.95 -29.51
C LYS A 223 -2.01 15.69 -28.47
N GLN A 224 -2.38 15.47 -27.20
CA GLN A 224 -1.43 15.32 -26.09
C GLN A 224 -1.33 13.88 -25.59
N CYS A 225 -2.40 13.09 -25.71
CA CYS A 225 -2.58 11.78 -25.11
C CYS A 225 -2.72 10.72 -26.19
N HIS A 226 -1.76 9.80 -26.22
CA HIS A 226 -1.56 8.85 -27.29
C HIS A 226 -1.73 7.38 -26.87
N ASP A 227 -2.06 7.14 -25.60
CA ASP A 227 -2.46 5.84 -25.07
C ASP A 227 -3.74 5.97 -24.22
N ASP A 228 -4.41 4.86 -23.95
CA ASP A 228 -5.69 4.88 -23.25
C ASP A 228 -5.53 5.33 -21.79
N ALA A 229 -4.44 4.96 -21.13
CA ALA A 229 -4.10 5.46 -19.79
C ALA A 229 -4.06 6.99 -19.75
N SER A 230 -3.37 7.66 -20.69
CA SER A 230 -3.27 9.12 -20.71
C SER A 230 -4.58 9.78 -21.11
N ARG A 231 -5.34 9.19 -22.03
CA ARG A 231 -6.67 9.70 -22.43
C ARG A 231 -7.64 9.62 -21.26
N PHE A 232 -7.79 8.44 -20.65
CA PHE A 232 -8.67 8.22 -19.50
C PHE A 232 -8.29 9.12 -18.33
N PHE A 233 -7.00 9.17 -17.99
CA PHE A 233 -6.48 10.06 -16.96
C PHE A 233 -6.88 11.51 -17.21
N ARG A 234 -6.77 12.00 -18.45
CA ARG A 234 -7.18 13.37 -18.80
C ARG A 234 -8.69 13.60 -18.79
N LEU A 235 -9.49 12.57 -19.02
CA LEU A 235 -10.96 12.66 -18.97
C LEU A 235 -11.45 12.81 -17.53
N LEU A 236 -10.85 12.08 -16.58
CA LEU A 236 -11.22 12.17 -15.16
C LEU A 236 -10.57 13.39 -14.48
N SER A 237 -9.35 13.74 -14.86
CA SER A 237 -8.59 14.79 -14.17
C SER A 237 -9.20 16.18 -14.36
N ARG A 238 -9.21 16.96 -13.28
CA ARG A 238 -9.50 18.40 -13.35
C ARG A 238 -8.47 19.13 -14.24
N PRO A 239 -8.84 20.26 -14.87
CA PRO A 239 -7.91 21.01 -15.72
C PRO A 239 -6.60 21.37 -15.00
N GLY A 240 -5.47 20.86 -15.51
CA GLY A 240 -4.14 21.12 -14.95
C GLY A 240 -3.70 20.19 -13.82
N ALA A 241 -4.56 19.26 -13.37
CA ALA A 241 -4.20 18.26 -12.38
C ALA A 241 -3.13 17.29 -12.90
N LYS A 242 -2.31 16.78 -11.95
CA LYS A 242 -1.20 15.84 -12.20
C LYS A 242 -1.48 14.45 -11.61
N ASP A 243 -2.57 14.32 -10.89
CA ASP A 243 -3.03 13.14 -10.18
C ASP A 243 -4.58 13.12 -10.17
N LEU A 244 -5.14 11.95 -9.88
CA LEU A 244 -6.57 11.72 -9.66
C LEU A 244 -6.83 11.50 -8.17
N THR A 245 -7.89 12.11 -7.64
CA THR A 245 -8.37 11.90 -6.27
C THR A 245 -9.53 10.89 -6.25
N PRO A 246 -9.90 10.33 -5.08
CA PRO A 246 -11.02 9.40 -4.97
C PRO A 246 -12.32 9.95 -5.60
N GLU A 247 -12.60 11.24 -5.40
CA GLU A 247 -13.82 11.88 -5.90
C GLU A 247 -13.88 11.93 -7.43
N ASP A 248 -12.73 11.94 -8.12
CA ASP A 248 -12.69 11.94 -9.58
C ASP A 248 -13.21 10.61 -10.18
N PHE A 249 -13.31 9.54 -9.39
CA PHE A 249 -13.85 8.23 -9.80
C PHE A 249 -15.35 8.08 -9.50
N ASN A 250 -15.92 8.87 -8.60
CA ASN A 250 -17.33 8.74 -8.19
C ASN A 250 -18.30 8.79 -9.38
N PRO A 251 -18.19 9.74 -10.35
CA PRO A 251 -19.12 9.78 -11.48
C PRO A 251 -19.07 8.54 -12.37
N LEU A 252 -17.89 7.92 -12.50
CA LEU A 252 -17.72 6.69 -13.27
C LEU A 252 -18.41 5.51 -12.57
N VAL A 253 -18.13 5.30 -11.28
CA VAL A 253 -18.70 4.17 -10.53
C VAL A 253 -20.21 4.33 -10.40
N GLN A 254 -20.69 5.57 -10.19
CA GLN A 254 -22.11 5.90 -10.20
C GLN A 254 -22.80 5.49 -11.51
N ASP A 255 -22.15 5.68 -12.66
CA ASP A 255 -22.69 5.25 -13.96
C ASP A 255 -22.72 3.73 -14.11
N ILE A 256 -21.73 3.04 -13.57
CA ILE A 256 -21.65 1.58 -13.55
C ILE A 256 -22.82 1.01 -12.74
N VAL A 257 -23.04 1.50 -11.52
CA VAL A 257 -24.19 1.08 -10.67
C VAL A 257 -25.52 1.31 -11.39
N ASN A 258 -25.66 2.45 -12.07
CA ASN A 258 -26.91 2.81 -12.74
C ASN A 258 -27.20 2.02 -14.02
N SER A 259 -26.24 1.26 -14.56
CA SER A 259 -26.41 0.69 -15.91
C SER A 259 -25.85 -0.70 -16.15
N HIS A 260 -25.08 -1.25 -15.22
CA HIS A 260 -24.63 -2.63 -15.28
C HIS A 260 -25.78 -3.56 -14.86
N PRO A 261 -26.10 -4.62 -15.64
CA PRO A 261 -27.23 -5.50 -15.35
C PRO A 261 -27.12 -6.17 -13.97
N GLY A 262 -25.91 -6.65 -13.60
CA GLY A 262 -25.63 -7.21 -12.28
C GLY A 262 -25.67 -6.24 -11.09
N LEU A 263 -26.05 -4.95 -11.28
CA LEU A 263 -26.16 -3.97 -10.19
C LEU A 263 -27.51 -3.22 -10.20
N VAL A 264 -28.45 -3.59 -11.07
CA VAL A 264 -29.75 -2.90 -11.19
C VAL A 264 -30.52 -2.90 -9.88
N PHE A 265 -30.45 -3.99 -9.11
CA PHE A 265 -31.11 -4.12 -7.82
C PHE A 265 -30.64 -3.08 -6.79
N LEU A 266 -29.37 -2.62 -6.88
CA LEU A 266 -28.79 -1.64 -5.97
C LEU A 266 -29.38 -0.22 -6.15
N GLN A 267 -30.16 0.00 -7.21
CA GLN A 267 -30.82 1.30 -7.46
C GLN A 267 -31.96 1.54 -6.46
N ASP A 268 -32.58 0.48 -5.96
CA ASP A 268 -33.70 0.56 -5.03
C ASP A 268 -33.25 0.73 -3.57
N ALA A 269 -31.94 0.59 -3.28
CA ALA A 269 -31.33 0.70 -1.95
C ALA A 269 -30.27 1.83 -1.87
N PRO A 270 -30.68 3.09 -1.63
CA PRO A 270 -29.79 4.26 -1.72
C PRO A 270 -28.65 4.27 -0.69
N GLU A 271 -28.81 3.61 0.46
CA GLU A 271 -27.76 3.52 1.47
C GLU A 271 -26.62 2.60 1.02
N PHE A 272 -26.97 1.40 0.55
CA PHE A 272 -26.04 0.43 -0.02
C PHE A 272 -25.36 0.96 -1.29
N HIS A 273 -26.09 1.76 -2.07
CA HIS A 273 -25.55 2.44 -3.25
C HIS A 273 -24.30 3.27 -2.92
N SER A 274 -24.39 4.18 -1.94
CA SER A 274 -23.29 5.06 -1.56
C SER A 274 -22.10 4.27 -0.98
N ARG A 275 -22.40 3.20 -0.23
CA ARG A 275 -21.39 2.31 0.35
C ARG A 275 -20.63 1.53 -0.71
N TYR A 276 -21.34 0.94 -1.67
CA TYR A 276 -20.74 0.23 -2.79
C TYR A 276 -19.79 1.13 -3.56
N ILE A 277 -20.21 2.35 -3.92
CA ILE A 277 -19.32 3.32 -4.60
C ILE A 277 -18.06 3.58 -3.76
N THR A 278 -18.23 3.84 -2.47
CA THR A 278 -17.10 4.09 -1.55
C THR A 278 -16.13 2.91 -1.48
N THR A 279 -16.65 1.68 -1.45
CA THR A 279 -15.85 0.46 -1.40
C THR A 279 -15.10 0.22 -2.71
N VAL A 280 -15.77 0.34 -3.85
CA VAL A 280 -15.13 0.21 -5.18
C VAL A 280 -14.00 1.23 -5.32
N VAL A 281 -14.24 2.50 -5.00
CA VAL A 281 -13.20 3.55 -5.05
C VAL A 281 -12.06 3.24 -4.08
N SER A 282 -12.36 2.75 -2.88
CA SER A 282 -11.33 2.34 -1.91
C SER A 282 -10.47 1.19 -2.46
N ARG A 283 -11.08 0.17 -3.08
CA ARG A 283 -10.40 -0.96 -3.74
C ARG A 283 -9.55 -0.51 -4.94
N ILE A 284 -10.03 0.45 -5.72
CA ILE A 284 -9.26 1.08 -6.81
C ILE A 284 -7.98 1.70 -6.24
N PHE A 285 -8.08 2.49 -5.17
CA PHE A 285 -6.91 3.13 -4.57
C PHE A 285 -5.98 2.13 -3.88
N TYR A 286 -6.53 1.12 -3.21
CA TYR A 286 -5.77 0.02 -2.59
C TYR A 286 -4.85 -0.68 -3.61
N THR A 287 -5.40 -0.97 -4.79
CA THR A 287 -4.67 -1.71 -5.84
C THR A 287 -3.72 -0.81 -6.64
N ILE A 288 -4.18 0.39 -7.05
CA ILE A 288 -3.47 1.24 -8.01
C ILE A 288 -2.49 2.20 -7.31
N ASN A 289 -2.85 2.79 -6.17
CA ASN A 289 -2.04 3.85 -5.53
C ASN A 289 -0.88 3.30 -4.70
N ARG A 290 0.09 2.70 -5.39
CA ARG A 290 1.29 2.10 -4.78
C ARG A 290 2.19 3.09 -4.05
N SER A 291 2.03 4.39 -4.28
CA SER A 291 2.83 5.43 -3.62
C SER A 291 2.32 5.89 -2.25
N TRP A 292 1.15 5.41 -1.79
CA TRP A 292 0.55 5.81 -0.50
C TRP A 292 0.28 7.32 -0.37
N LYS A 293 0.12 8.02 -1.50
CA LYS A 293 -0.11 9.49 -1.52
C LYS A 293 -1.59 9.88 -1.46
N GLY A 294 -2.49 8.90 -1.54
CA GLY A 294 -3.93 9.12 -1.70
C GLY A 294 -4.30 9.75 -3.04
N ARG A 295 -3.42 9.63 -4.04
CA ARG A 295 -3.48 10.33 -5.33
C ARG A 295 -2.90 9.46 -6.44
N ILE A 296 -3.74 9.01 -7.38
CA ILE A 296 -3.32 8.13 -8.47
C ILE A 296 -2.64 8.94 -9.57
N THR A 297 -1.42 8.56 -9.93
CA THR A 297 -0.66 9.17 -11.02
C THR A 297 -0.84 8.40 -12.33
N LEU A 298 -0.60 9.06 -13.47
CA LEU A 298 -0.67 8.41 -14.79
C LEU A 298 0.23 7.15 -14.90
N PRO A 299 1.48 7.12 -14.38
CA PRO A 299 2.28 5.89 -14.38
C PRO A 299 1.70 4.75 -13.53
N GLU A 300 1.03 5.05 -12.41
CA GLU A 300 0.36 4.03 -11.58
C GLU A 300 -0.84 3.45 -12.33
N LEU A 301 -1.72 4.31 -12.86
CA LEU A 301 -2.85 3.89 -13.69
C LEU A 301 -2.42 3.06 -14.90
N ARG A 302 -1.33 3.44 -15.57
CA ARG A 302 -0.81 2.70 -16.73
C ARG A 302 -0.29 1.31 -16.38
N ARG A 303 0.15 1.10 -15.13
CA ARG A 303 0.70 -0.18 -14.67
C ARG A 303 -0.34 -1.11 -14.06
N SER A 304 -1.55 -0.61 -13.78
CA SER A 304 -2.65 -1.44 -13.29
C SER A 304 -3.43 -2.08 -14.44
N ASN A 305 -4.30 -3.02 -14.07
CA ASN A 305 -5.27 -3.68 -14.95
C ASN A 305 -6.64 -2.95 -14.97
N PHE A 306 -6.74 -1.76 -14.37
CA PHE A 306 -8.03 -1.08 -14.21
C PHE A 306 -8.75 -0.79 -15.53
N LEU A 307 -8.03 -0.36 -16.57
CA LEU A 307 -8.65 -0.07 -17.87
C LEU A 307 -9.11 -1.33 -18.60
N SER A 308 -8.42 -2.46 -18.43
CA SER A 308 -8.88 -3.75 -18.96
C SER A 308 -10.11 -4.24 -18.21
N VAL A 309 -10.18 -4.07 -16.89
CA VAL A 309 -11.36 -4.45 -16.11
C VAL A 309 -12.56 -3.56 -16.45
N ILE A 310 -12.37 -2.26 -16.70
CA ILE A 310 -13.45 -1.39 -17.18
C ILE A 310 -14.03 -1.88 -18.52
N ALA A 311 -13.18 -2.40 -19.42
CA ALA A 311 -13.64 -2.94 -20.68
C ALA A 311 -14.45 -4.22 -20.46
N LEU A 312 -14.03 -5.09 -19.55
CA LEU A 312 -14.72 -6.35 -19.22
C LEU A 312 -16.16 -6.14 -18.71
N LEU A 313 -16.44 -5.03 -18.02
CA LEU A 313 -17.80 -4.69 -17.54
C LEU A 313 -18.86 -4.62 -18.65
N GLU A 314 -18.48 -4.44 -19.92
CA GLU A 314 -19.45 -4.44 -21.03
C GLU A 314 -19.71 -5.84 -21.61
N GLU A 315 -18.89 -6.82 -21.24
CA GLU A 315 -18.92 -8.21 -21.74
C GLU A 315 -19.51 -9.19 -20.72
N GLU A 316 -19.30 -8.96 -19.42
CA GLU A 316 -19.74 -9.85 -18.33
C GLU A 316 -20.96 -9.28 -17.59
N ASP A 317 -22.10 -9.95 -17.68
CA ASP A 317 -23.35 -9.50 -17.04
C ASP A 317 -23.39 -9.76 -15.53
N ASP A 318 -22.71 -10.80 -15.05
CA ASP A 318 -22.55 -11.11 -13.64
C ASP A 318 -21.37 -10.33 -13.05
N ILE A 319 -21.69 -9.31 -12.25
CA ILE A 319 -20.71 -8.41 -11.64
C ILE A 319 -19.75 -9.15 -10.69
N ASN A 320 -20.12 -10.32 -10.16
CA ASN A 320 -19.30 -11.08 -9.23
C ASN A 320 -18.18 -11.88 -9.92
N GLN A 321 -18.31 -12.13 -11.24
CA GLN A 321 -17.19 -12.65 -12.04
C GLN A 321 -16.07 -11.60 -12.21
N ILE A 322 -16.39 -10.31 -12.03
CA ILE A 322 -15.43 -9.22 -12.05
C ILE A 322 -14.92 -8.98 -10.62
N MET A 323 -14.10 -9.92 -10.15
CA MET A 323 -13.54 -9.91 -8.79
C MET A 323 -12.73 -8.64 -8.49
N ASP A 324 -11.97 -8.17 -9.47
CA ASP A 324 -11.19 -6.94 -9.39
C ASP A 324 -12.11 -5.70 -9.33
N TYR A 325 -11.97 -4.93 -8.25
CA TYR A 325 -12.67 -3.67 -7.98
C TYR A 325 -14.19 -3.76 -7.76
N PHE A 326 -14.93 -4.46 -8.63
CA PHE A 326 -16.37 -4.28 -8.81
C PHE A 326 -17.27 -5.37 -8.23
N SER A 327 -16.75 -6.56 -7.87
CA SER A 327 -17.56 -7.63 -7.26
C SER A 327 -18.43 -7.12 -6.10
N TYR A 328 -19.73 -7.41 -6.19
CA TYR A 328 -20.71 -7.06 -5.18
C TYR A 328 -20.59 -7.95 -3.94
N GLU A 329 -20.30 -9.24 -4.12
CA GLU A 329 -20.03 -10.18 -3.00
C GLU A 329 -18.88 -9.68 -2.12
N HIS A 330 -17.78 -9.24 -2.73
CA HIS A 330 -16.67 -8.65 -1.99
C HIS A 330 -17.11 -7.39 -1.22
N PHE A 331 -17.91 -6.53 -1.83
CA PHE A 331 -18.45 -5.35 -1.14
C PHE A 331 -19.32 -5.74 0.06
N TYR A 332 -20.20 -6.73 -0.14
CA TYR A 332 -21.17 -7.15 0.86
C TYR A 332 -20.47 -7.67 2.12
N VAL A 333 -19.48 -8.56 1.96
CA VAL A 333 -18.66 -9.06 3.08
C VAL A 333 -17.98 -7.90 3.83
N ILE A 334 -17.34 -6.98 3.10
CA ILE A 334 -16.68 -5.81 3.72
C ILE A 334 -17.68 -4.96 4.51
N TYR A 335 -18.88 -4.77 3.98
CA TYR A 335 -19.91 -3.98 4.62
C TYR A 335 -20.47 -4.66 5.87
N CYS A 336 -20.83 -5.94 5.80
CA CYS A 336 -21.32 -6.71 6.95
C CYS A 336 -20.29 -6.75 8.09
N LYS A 337 -19.02 -7.03 7.78
CA LYS A 337 -17.95 -7.02 8.80
C LYS A 337 -17.72 -5.64 9.43
N PHE A 338 -18.00 -4.55 8.71
CA PHE A 338 -17.95 -3.23 9.31
C PHE A 338 -19.18 -2.98 10.21
N TRP A 339 -20.36 -3.35 9.71
CA TRP A 339 -21.63 -3.17 10.40
C TRP A 339 -21.69 -3.92 11.73
N GLU A 340 -21.12 -5.13 11.81
CA GLU A 340 -20.96 -5.90 13.04
C GLU A 340 -20.16 -5.15 14.14
N LEU A 341 -19.25 -4.25 13.74
CA LEU A 341 -18.40 -3.50 14.65
C LEU A 341 -19.02 -2.14 15.02
N ASP A 342 -19.59 -1.44 14.04
CA ASP A 342 -20.22 -0.11 14.15
C ASP A 342 -21.64 -0.20 14.75
N MET A 343 -21.70 -0.51 16.05
CA MET A 343 -22.97 -0.72 16.78
C MET A 343 -23.78 0.57 17.00
N ASP A 344 -23.15 1.74 16.96
CA ASP A 344 -23.83 3.04 17.07
C ASP A 344 -24.14 3.67 15.70
N HIS A 345 -23.82 2.96 14.61
CA HIS A 345 -24.13 3.30 13.22
C HIS A 345 -23.66 4.70 12.84
N ASP A 346 -22.53 5.14 13.41
CA ASP A 346 -21.98 6.48 13.19
C ASP A 346 -20.98 6.53 12.01
N LEU A 347 -20.71 5.36 11.40
CA LEU A 347 -19.82 5.13 10.26
C LEU A 347 -18.33 5.26 10.59
N TYR A 348 -18.02 5.22 11.88
CA TYR A 348 -16.69 5.12 12.39
C TYR A 348 -16.59 3.98 13.40
N ILE A 349 -15.39 3.44 13.53
CA ILE A 349 -15.08 2.45 14.55
C ILE A 349 -13.87 2.93 15.35
N ASP A 350 -13.91 2.79 16.67
CA ASP A 350 -12.78 3.08 17.53
C ASP A 350 -11.88 1.85 17.74
N LYS A 351 -10.86 1.97 18.58
CA LYS A 351 -9.95 0.86 18.90
C LYS A 351 -10.64 -0.34 19.54
N LYS A 352 -11.65 -0.10 20.37
CA LYS A 352 -12.40 -1.15 21.07
C LYS A 352 -13.33 -1.87 20.11
N ASP A 353 -13.91 -1.14 19.18
CA ASP A 353 -14.71 -1.71 18.11
C ASP A 353 -13.83 -2.61 17.24
N LEU A 354 -12.71 -2.09 16.74
CA LEU A 354 -11.78 -2.87 15.93
C LEU A 354 -11.21 -4.08 16.69
N ALA A 355 -11.04 -3.98 18.01
CA ALA A 355 -10.56 -5.10 18.82
C ALA A 355 -11.53 -6.30 18.82
N ARG A 356 -12.84 -6.09 18.59
CA ARG A 356 -13.83 -7.17 18.53
C ARG A 356 -13.80 -7.95 17.21
N HIS A 357 -13.09 -7.44 16.20
CA HIS A 357 -12.94 -8.13 14.93
C HIS A 357 -12.29 -9.51 15.12
N GLN A 358 -12.92 -10.55 14.55
CA GLN A 358 -12.48 -11.95 14.64
C GLN A 358 -12.10 -12.36 16.07
N ASP A 359 -13.00 -12.17 17.03
CA ASP A 359 -12.82 -12.60 18.43
C ASP A 359 -11.49 -12.18 19.06
N HIS A 360 -11.04 -10.96 18.80
CA HIS A 360 -9.76 -10.41 19.28
C HIS A 360 -8.50 -11.09 18.69
N ALA A 361 -8.59 -11.56 17.43
CA ALA A 361 -7.48 -12.17 16.70
C ALA A 361 -6.22 -11.28 16.68
N ILE A 362 -6.38 -9.99 16.38
CA ILE A 362 -5.27 -9.03 16.31
C ILE A 362 -4.84 -8.57 17.71
N SER A 363 -3.54 -8.44 17.93
CA SER A 363 -2.97 -7.94 19.19
C SER A 363 -3.35 -6.47 19.46
N SER A 364 -3.55 -6.14 20.74
CA SER A 364 -3.90 -4.78 21.17
C SER A 364 -2.78 -3.78 20.84
N ARG A 365 -1.51 -4.19 20.95
CA ARG A 365 -0.36 -3.39 20.50
C ARG A 365 -0.47 -3.08 19.01
N MET A 366 -0.88 -4.04 18.17
CA MET A 366 -1.04 -3.80 16.73
C MET A 366 -2.21 -2.85 16.42
N ILE A 367 -3.34 -2.99 17.11
CA ILE A 367 -4.47 -2.06 17.00
C ILE A 367 -4.03 -0.63 17.38
N ASP A 368 -3.26 -0.47 18.45
CA ASP A 368 -2.71 0.83 18.82
C ASP A 368 -1.82 1.44 17.73
N ARG A 369 -1.10 0.59 16.98
CA ARG A 369 -0.25 1.03 15.86
C ARG A 369 -1.06 1.46 14.64
N ILE A 370 -2.18 0.81 14.34
CA ILE A 370 -3.09 1.25 13.28
C ILE A 370 -3.52 2.70 13.52
N PHE A 371 -3.90 3.03 14.76
CA PHE A 371 -4.32 4.37 15.17
C PHE A 371 -3.17 5.34 15.50
N SER A 372 -1.91 4.96 15.24
CA SER A 372 -0.77 5.83 15.51
C SER A 372 -0.53 6.84 14.38
N PRO A 373 -0.04 8.07 14.67
CA PRO A 373 0.29 9.03 13.63
C PRO A 373 1.35 8.49 12.65
N GLY A 374 1.10 8.64 11.35
CA GLY A 374 2.07 8.32 10.30
C GLY A 374 2.08 6.86 9.82
N THR A 375 1.25 5.98 10.39
CA THR A 375 1.15 4.57 10.01
C THR A 375 0.20 4.37 8.82
N VAL A 376 -1.10 4.18 9.04
CA VAL A 376 -2.05 3.79 7.97
C VAL A 376 -3.30 4.66 7.95
N LEU A 377 -3.73 5.17 9.11
CA LEU A 377 -4.87 6.08 9.19
C LEU A 377 -4.52 7.51 8.79
N SER A 378 -5.54 8.24 8.34
CA SER A 378 -5.45 9.65 8.02
C SER A 378 -5.14 10.49 9.27
N PRO A 379 -4.50 11.67 9.12
CA PRO A 379 -4.26 12.56 10.25
C PRO A 379 -5.53 13.02 10.98
N ALA A 380 -6.69 13.02 10.30
CA ALA A 380 -7.97 13.35 10.90
C ALA A 380 -8.45 12.20 11.80
N SER A 381 -8.50 10.99 11.26
CA SER A 381 -8.88 9.75 11.96
C SER A 381 -8.03 9.51 13.21
N VAL A 382 -6.71 9.68 13.10
CA VAL A 382 -5.79 9.55 14.25
C VAL A 382 -6.09 10.55 15.36
N ARG A 383 -6.39 11.81 15.00
CA ARG A 383 -6.70 12.87 15.97
C ARG A 383 -8.03 12.62 16.67
N GLU A 384 -8.99 12.06 15.94
CA GLU A 384 -10.34 11.76 16.44
C GLU A 384 -10.41 10.41 17.16
N GLY A 385 -9.38 9.57 17.00
CA GLY A 385 -9.32 8.23 17.62
C GLY A 385 -10.31 7.25 16.99
N ARG A 386 -10.70 7.49 15.75
CA ARG A 386 -11.78 6.80 15.03
C ARG A 386 -11.33 6.49 13.60
N MET A 387 -11.61 5.28 13.13
CA MET A 387 -11.34 4.81 11.78
C MET A 387 -12.62 4.93 10.95
N SER A 388 -12.54 5.54 9.78
CA SER A 388 -13.71 5.62 8.89
C SER A 388 -13.93 4.33 8.09
N TYR A 389 -15.14 4.14 7.56
CA TYR A 389 -15.46 2.99 6.69
C TYR A 389 -14.43 2.75 5.57
N ASN A 390 -13.99 3.81 4.86
CA ASN A 390 -13.00 3.66 3.80
C ASN A 390 -11.62 3.20 4.30
N GLU A 391 -11.25 3.55 5.52
CA GLU A 391 -10.00 3.09 6.15
C GLU A 391 -10.14 1.64 6.66
N PHE A 392 -11.35 1.26 7.09
CA PHE A 392 -11.68 -0.13 7.40
C PHE A 392 -11.58 -1.05 6.19
N VAL A 393 -12.02 -0.60 5.00
CA VAL A 393 -11.79 -1.37 3.75
C VAL A 393 -10.31 -1.70 3.56
N TRP A 394 -9.42 -0.73 3.80
CA TRP A 394 -7.97 -0.96 3.70
C TRP A 394 -7.44 -1.91 4.78
N PHE A 395 -7.96 -1.81 5.99
CA PHE A 395 -7.65 -2.71 7.09
C PHE A 395 -8.03 -4.15 6.72
N LEU A 396 -9.30 -4.39 6.38
CA LEU A 396 -9.82 -5.74 6.14
C LEU A 396 -9.12 -6.42 4.95
N LEU A 397 -8.95 -5.71 3.82
CA LEU A 397 -8.19 -6.24 2.68
C LEU A 397 -6.74 -6.59 3.03
N SER A 398 -6.13 -5.84 3.94
CA SER A 398 -4.75 -6.10 4.38
C SER A 398 -4.66 -7.22 5.41
N GLU A 399 -5.66 -7.35 6.28
CA GLU A 399 -5.76 -8.42 7.26
C GLU A 399 -5.88 -9.77 6.56
N GLU A 400 -6.81 -9.88 5.62
CA GLU A 400 -7.20 -11.17 5.06
C GLU A 400 -6.21 -11.70 4.01
N ASP A 401 -5.57 -10.81 3.23
CA ASP A 401 -4.50 -11.20 2.29
C ASP A 401 -3.18 -10.48 2.60
N LYS A 402 -2.42 -11.05 3.55
CA LYS A 402 -1.07 -10.59 3.92
C LYS A 402 0.00 -10.94 2.89
N LYS A 403 -0.32 -11.63 1.79
CA LYS A 403 0.62 -11.93 0.70
C LYS A 403 0.75 -10.76 -0.28
N GLN A 404 -0.27 -9.90 -0.38
CA GLN A 404 -0.25 -8.77 -1.31
C GLN A 404 0.85 -7.76 -0.97
N PRO A 405 1.56 -7.20 -1.97
CA PRO A 405 2.60 -6.21 -1.71
C PRO A 405 2.10 -4.96 -0.98
N ILE A 406 0.81 -4.61 -1.07
CA ILE A 406 0.22 -3.45 -0.38
C ILE A 406 -0.11 -3.79 1.08
N SER A 407 -0.58 -5.01 1.36
CA SER A 407 -0.75 -5.49 2.73
C SER A 407 0.60 -5.60 3.46
N ILE A 408 1.64 -6.10 2.80
CA ILE A 408 3.00 -6.10 3.37
C ILE A 408 3.47 -4.68 3.71
N GLU A 409 3.15 -3.69 2.88
CA GLU A 409 3.44 -2.28 3.18
C GLU A 409 2.62 -1.76 4.36
N TYR A 410 1.34 -2.15 4.46
CA TYR A 410 0.43 -1.79 5.55
C TYR A 410 0.98 -2.27 6.89
N TRP A 411 1.25 -3.56 7.03
CA TRP A 411 1.72 -4.14 8.28
C TRP A 411 3.14 -3.73 8.64
N PHE A 412 4.02 -3.57 7.65
CA PHE A 412 5.36 -3.04 7.89
C PHE A 412 5.32 -1.62 8.49
N ARG A 413 4.46 -0.74 7.96
CA ARG A 413 4.27 0.62 8.51
C ARG A 413 3.75 0.61 9.95
N CYS A 414 2.92 -0.37 10.31
CA CYS A 414 2.45 -0.51 11.68
C CYS A 414 3.53 -1.06 12.61
N MET A 415 4.36 -1.99 12.12
CA MET A 415 5.42 -2.62 12.91
C MET A 415 6.65 -1.74 13.12
N ASP A 416 7.01 -0.91 12.13
CA ASP A 416 8.10 0.07 12.21
C ASP A 416 7.68 1.18 13.20
N LEU A 417 8.14 1.06 14.44
CA LEU A 417 7.71 1.89 15.56
C LEU A 417 8.29 3.30 15.46
N ASP A 418 9.54 3.41 15.03
CA ASP A 418 10.27 4.68 14.94
C ASP A 418 10.28 5.29 13.52
N GLY A 419 9.83 4.54 12.52
CA GLY A 419 9.68 5.01 11.14
C GLY A 419 10.99 5.10 10.38
N ASP A 420 12.05 4.40 10.81
CA ASP A 420 13.36 4.43 10.16
C ASP A 420 13.47 3.55 8.91
N GLY A 421 12.43 2.74 8.64
CA GLY A 421 12.33 1.84 7.50
C GLY A 421 12.94 0.47 7.72
N LEU A 422 13.26 0.11 8.97
CA LEU A 422 13.85 -1.16 9.40
C LEU A 422 13.02 -1.74 10.55
N LEU A 423 12.95 -3.08 10.65
CA LEU A 423 12.44 -3.76 11.83
C LEU A 423 13.63 -4.29 12.63
N SER A 424 13.86 -3.68 13.77
CA SER A 424 14.86 -4.05 14.76
C SER A 424 14.37 -5.19 15.66
N MET A 425 15.30 -5.87 16.33
CA MET A 425 14.96 -6.95 17.26
C MET A 425 14.07 -6.47 18.42
N PHE A 426 14.24 -5.22 18.85
CA PHE A 426 13.41 -4.60 19.88
C PHE A 426 11.95 -4.50 19.45
N GLU A 427 11.69 -4.13 18.20
CA GLU A 427 10.32 -4.00 17.68
C GLU A 427 9.67 -5.37 17.51
N LEU A 428 10.43 -6.38 17.06
CA LEU A 428 9.94 -7.76 16.96
C LEU A 428 9.59 -8.31 18.35
N GLU A 429 10.46 -8.13 19.33
CA GLU A 429 10.23 -8.54 20.72
C GLU A 429 9.00 -7.83 21.30
N PHE A 430 8.84 -6.54 21.01
CA PHE A 430 7.69 -5.75 21.44
C PHE A 430 6.35 -6.34 20.95
N PHE A 431 6.22 -6.80 19.70
CA PHE A 431 4.96 -7.43 19.29
C PHE A 431 4.82 -8.85 19.84
N TYR A 432 5.92 -9.62 19.82
CA TYR A 432 5.90 -11.02 20.23
C TYR A 432 5.61 -11.21 21.73
N GLU A 433 6.02 -10.28 22.59
CA GLU A 433 5.72 -10.33 24.03
C GLU A 433 4.21 -10.42 24.31
N GLU A 434 3.37 -9.73 23.54
CA GLU A 434 1.91 -9.85 23.71
C GLU A 434 1.39 -11.21 23.24
N GLN A 435 1.93 -11.75 22.14
CA GLN A 435 1.57 -13.09 21.66
C GLN A 435 1.93 -14.17 22.68
N LEU A 436 3.10 -14.08 23.32
CA LEU A 436 3.50 -14.97 24.41
C LEU A 436 2.50 -14.94 25.56
N ASN A 437 2.14 -13.74 26.03
CA ASN A 437 1.15 -13.60 27.11
C ASN A 437 -0.22 -14.18 26.73
N LYS A 438 -0.67 -13.99 25.48
CA LYS A 438 -1.92 -14.59 24.99
C LYS A 438 -1.83 -16.12 24.97
N MET A 439 -0.76 -16.69 24.43
CA MET A 439 -0.54 -18.15 24.40
C MET A 439 -0.48 -18.76 25.81
N GLU A 440 0.23 -18.13 26.75
CA GLU A 440 0.30 -18.57 28.15
C GLU A 440 -1.07 -18.57 28.82
N SER A 441 -1.90 -17.55 28.54
CA SER A 441 -3.26 -17.45 29.10
C SER A 441 -4.19 -18.56 28.61
N LEU A 442 -3.94 -19.08 27.40
CA LEU A 442 -4.66 -20.19 26.79
C LEU A 442 -4.04 -21.56 27.14
N GLY A 443 -2.92 -21.59 27.88
CA GLY A 443 -2.21 -22.82 28.22
C GLY A 443 -1.51 -23.48 27.02
N ILE A 444 -1.20 -22.71 25.98
CA ILE A 444 -0.46 -23.16 24.79
C ILE A 444 1.05 -23.10 25.12
N GLU A 445 1.80 -24.11 24.69
CA GLU A 445 3.26 -24.12 24.84
C GLU A 445 3.88 -22.96 24.05
N THR A 446 4.67 -22.14 24.74
CA THR A 446 5.29 -20.96 24.15
C THR A 446 6.73 -21.21 23.73
N LEU A 447 7.15 -20.50 22.68
CA LEU A 447 8.53 -20.51 22.20
C LEU A 447 9.24 -19.24 22.70
N PRO A 448 10.40 -19.32 23.38
CA PRO A 448 11.15 -18.11 23.78
C PRO A 448 11.47 -17.20 22.58
N PHE A 449 11.55 -15.89 22.81
CA PHE A 449 11.76 -14.92 21.74
C PHE A 449 13.04 -15.18 20.94
N GLU A 450 14.13 -15.61 21.58
CA GLU A 450 15.39 -15.89 20.89
C GLU A 450 15.27 -17.03 19.87
N ASP A 451 14.48 -18.06 20.19
CA ASP A 451 14.23 -19.20 19.31
C ASP A 451 13.26 -18.81 18.19
N CYS A 452 12.19 -18.07 18.52
CA CYS A 452 11.26 -17.49 17.54
C CYS A 452 12.00 -16.57 16.55
N LEU A 453 12.89 -15.72 17.05
CA LEU A 453 13.68 -14.81 16.22
C LEU A 453 14.56 -15.58 15.23
N CYS A 454 15.18 -16.68 15.65
CA CYS A 454 15.94 -17.52 14.73
C CYS A 454 15.06 -18.07 13.59
N GLN A 455 13.85 -18.52 13.91
CA GLN A 455 12.89 -19.01 12.90
C GLN A 455 12.45 -17.89 11.96
N LEU A 456 12.14 -16.69 12.48
CA LEU A 456 11.77 -15.53 11.67
C LEU A 456 12.91 -15.09 10.74
N LEU A 457 14.15 -15.09 11.22
CA LEU A 457 15.31 -14.75 10.39
C LEU A 457 15.58 -15.79 9.31
N ASP A 458 15.39 -17.08 9.60
CA ASP A 458 15.50 -18.16 8.60
C ASP A 458 14.35 -18.14 7.59
N LEU A 459 13.17 -17.70 8.00
CA LEU A 459 12.00 -17.53 7.13
C LEU A 459 12.19 -16.34 6.18
N VAL A 460 12.60 -15.18 6.70
CA VAL A 460 12.75 -13.95 5.90
C VAL A 460 14.06 -13.92 5.12
N LYS A 461 15.14 -14.47 5.68
CA LYS A 461 16.51 -14.41 5.15
C LYS A 461 16.92 -12.97 4.77
N PRO A 462 16.89 -12.03 5.74
CA PRO A 462 17.17 -10.63 5.44
C PRO A 462 18.61 -10.46 4.93
N LYS A 463 18.80 -9.46 4.07
CA LYS A 463 20.13 -9.17 3.53
C LYS A 463 21.15 -8.80 4.61
N ASN A 464 20.70 -8.19 5.70
CA ASN A 464 21.49 -7.91 6.88
C ASN A 464 20.86 -8.64 8.08
N PRO A 465 21.60 -9.45 8.85
CA PRO A 465 21.04 -10.16 9.99
C PRO A 465 20.60 -9.26 11.15
N ASP A 466 21.05 -8.01 11.21
CA ASP A 466 20.76 -7.11 12.34
C ASP A 466 19.36 -6.46 12.27
N TYR A 467 18.69 -6.50 11.12
CA TYR A 467 17.37 -5.90 10.92
C TYR A 467 16.65 -6.48 9.68
N ILE A 468 15.32 -6.34 9.64
CA ILE A 468 14.50 -6.74 8.50
C ILE A 468 13.97 -5.51 7.77
N THR A 469 14.09 -5.47 6.43
CA THR A 469 13.52 -4.38 5.63
C THR A 469 12.21 -4.79 4.94
N LEU A 470 11.42 -3.81 4.53
CA LEU A 470 10.24 -4.04 3.67
C LEU A 470 10.59 -4.81 2.39
N HIS A 471 11.79 -4.58 1.84
CA HIS A 471 12.25 -5.30 0.66
C HIS A 471 12.48 -6.79 0.94
N ASP A 472 13.02 -7.13 2.12
CA ASP A 472 13.25 -8.52 2.51
C ASP A 472 11.91 -9.27 2.63
N LEU A 473 10.91 -8.68 3.30
CA LEU A 473 9.57 -9.28 3.44
C LEU A 473 8.87 -9.49 2.10
N LYS A 474 8.94 -8.52 1.17
CA LYS A 474 8.37 -8.70 -0.18
C LYS A 474 9.05 -9.80 -1.00
N ASN A 475 10.32 -10.07 -0.71
CA ASN A 475 11.12 -11.05 -1.43
C ASN A 475 10.97 -12.46 -0.86
N CYS A 476 10.76 -12.62 0.46
CA CYS A 476 10.73 -13.94 1.09
C CYS A 476 9.50 -14.78 0.73
N LYS A 477 8.41 -14.15 0.25
CA LYS A 477 7.13 -14.78 -0.12
C LYS A 477 6.38 -15.44 1.04
N LEU A 478 6.89 -15.32 2.25
CA LEU A 478 6.31 -15.86 3.49
C LEU A 478 5.99 -14.75 4.51
N ALA A 479 5.85 -13.51 4.06
CA ALA A 479 5.58 -12.36 4.93
C ALA A 479 4.30 -12.51 5.76
N TYR A 480 3.28 -13.20 5.22
CA TYR A 480 2.03 -13.48 5.94
C TYR A 480 2.29 -14.28 7.23
N ILE A 481 3.08 -15.36 7.18
CA ILE A 481 3.47 -16.15 8.36
C ILE A 481 4.27 -15.28 9.35
N PHE A 482 5.21 -14.47 8.84
CA PHE A 482 5.99 -13.55 9.65
C PHE A 482 5.10 -12.59 10.45
N PHE A 483 4.08 -12.02 9.80
CA PHE A 483 3.14 -11.11 10.44
C PHE A 483 2.23 -11.82 11.44
N ASP A 484 1.62 -12.94 11.06
CA ASP A 484 0.70 -13.67 11.93
C ASP A 484 1.41 -14.14 13.22
N THR A 485 2.66 -14.62 13.11
CA THR A 485 3.50 -15.00 14.27
C THR A 485 3.61 -13.88 15.31
N LEU A 486 3.65 -12.62 14.86
CA LEU A 486 3.93 -11.47 15.72
C LEU A 486 2.66 -10.79 16.26
N PHE A 487 1.50 -10.92 15.61
CA PHE A 487 0.31 -10.21 16.07
C PHE A 487 -1.06 -10.82 15.74
N ASN A 488 -1.15 -11.95 15.02
CA ASN A 488 -2.42 -12.65 14.79
C ASN A 488 -2.29 -14.11 15.26
N LEU A 489 -2.73 -14.37 16.50
CA LEU A 489 -2.56 -15.68 17.14
C LEU A 489 -3.36 -16.79 16.44
N GLU A 490 -4.57 -16.50 15.99
CA GLU A 490 -5.44 -17.49 15.36
C GLU A 490 -4.81 -18.01 14.06
N LYS A 491 -4.49 -17.11 13.12
CA LYS A 491 -3.83 -17.47 11.86
C LYS A 491 -2.45 -18.09 12.08
N PHE A 492 -1.72 -17.68 13.13
CA PHE A 492 -0.46 -18.33 13.51
C PHE A 492 -0.66 -19.81 13.87
N LEU A 493 -1.66 -20.13 14.69
CA LEU A 493 -1.95 -21.51 15.08
C LEU A 493 -2.38 -22.37 13.88
N GLU A 494 -3.08 -21.79 12.91
CA GLU A 494 -3.41 -22.47 11.65
C GLU A 494 -2.17 -22.83 10.84
N HIS A 495 -1.18 -21.93 10.74
CA HIS A 495 0.07 -22.20 10.03
C HIS A 495 0.88 -23.31 10.69
N GLU A 496 0.92 -23.36 12.03
CA GLU A 496 1.61 -24.41 12.79
C GLU A 496 0.97 -25.79 12.62
N GLN A 497 -0.36 -25.85 12.46
CA GLN A 497 -1.10 -27.10 12.26
C GLN A 497 -1.08 -27.59 10.81
N ARG A 498 -0.74 -26.72 9.86
CA ARG A 498 -0.77 -27.03 8.43
C ARG A 498 0.36 -27.99 8.05
N ASP A 499 0.03 -29.06 7.34
CA ASP A 499 1.01 -30.05 6.87
C ASP A 499 2.03 -29.38 5.92
N PRO A 500 3.34 -29.43 6.22
CA PRO A 500 4.41 -28.89 5.37
C PRO A 500 4.40 -29.43 3.92
N PHE A 501 3.75 -30.57 3.67
CA PHE A 501 3.65 -31.19 2.36
C PHE A 501 2.36 -30.86 1.60
N ALA A 502 1.39 -30.18 2.21
CA ALA A 502 0.12 -29.82 1.57
C ALA A 502 0.31 -28.86 0.39
N SER A 503 1.20 -27.87 0.54
CA SER A 503 1.44 -26.82 -0.46
C SER A 503 2.09 -27.29 -1.77
N ASN A 504 2.59 -28.53 -1.82
CA ASN A 504 3.23 -29.11 -3.02
C ASN A 504 2.25 -29.86 -3.92
N ARG A 505 0.98 -30.00 -3.55
CA ARG A 505 -0.02 -30.78 -4.33
C ARG A 505 -0.79 -29.97 -5.37
N ASP A 506 -0.73 -28.64 -5.31
CA ASP A 506 -1.63 -27.77 -6.09
C ASP A 506 -1.00 -27.14 -7.34
N TYR A 507 0.24 -27.49 -7.68
CA TYR A 507 0.96 -26.92 -8.83
C TYR A 507 0.47 -27.39 -10.22
N ASP A 508 -0.51 -28.29 -10.30
CA ASP A 508 -0.99 -28.93 -11.56
C ASP A 508 -2.31 -28.35 -12.09
N SER A 509 -2.84 -27.27 -11.50
CA SER A 509 -4.03 -26.54 -12.01
C SER A 509 -3.63 -25.49 -13.06
N GLU A 510 -4.16 -25.58 -14.28
CA GLU A 510 -3.99 -24.53 -15.32
C GLU A 510 -4.73 -23.23 -14.97
N SER A 511 -5.65 -23.26 -14.00
CA SER A 511 -6.37 -22.07 -13.52
C SER A 511 -5.55 -21.33 -12.45
N PRO A 512 -5.46 -19.98 -12.50
CA PRO A 512 -4.87 -19.20 -11.44
C PRO A 512 -5.52 -19.53 -10.09
N GLU A 513 -4.71 -19.80 -9.07
CA GLU A 513 -5.21 -20.03 -7.72
C GLU A 513 -5.87 -18.73 -7.21
N PRO A 514 -7.10 -18.79 -6.66
CA PRO A 514 -7.73 -17.62 -6.06
C PRO A 514 -6.87 -17.09 -4.91
N THR A 515 -6.86 -15.77 -4.77
CA THR A 515 -6.18 -15.07 -3.67
C THR A 515 -6.81 -15.42 -2.32
N ASP A 516 -6.07 -15.19 -1.23
CA ASP A 516 -6.59 -15.45 0.11
C ASP A 516 -7.83 -14.58 0.40
N TRP A 517 -7.85 -13.33 -0.11
CA TRP A 517 -9.02 -12.46 -0.06
C TRP A 517 -10.23 -13.04 -0.80
N GLU A 518 -10.04 -13.55 -2.02
CA GLU A 518 -11.14 -14.12 -2.82
C GLU A 518 -11.73 -15.37 -2.16
N LYS A 519 -10.88 -16.23 -1.56
CA LYS A 519 -11.34 -17.39 -0.79
C LYS A 519 -12.13 -16.95 0.44
N TYR A 520 -11.56 -16.06 1.25
CA TYR A 520 -12.22 -15.51 2.44
C TYR A 520 -13.57 -14.86 2.09
N ALA A 521 -13.62 -14.01 1.08
CA ALA A 521 -14.84 -13.33 0.69
C ALA A 521 -15.91 -14.30 0.16
N ALA A 522 -15.52 -15.35 -0.55
CA ALA A 522 -16.46 -16.38 -1.00
C ALA A 522 -17.04 -17.16 0.19
N ASP A 523 -16.19 -17.63 1.11
CA ASP A 523 -16.60 -18.41 2.28
C ASP A 523 -17.50 -17.59 3.22
N GLU A 524 -17.11 -16.35 3.54
CA GLU A 524 -17.92 -15.45 4.37
C GLU A 524 -19.24 -15.07 3.73
N TYR A 525 -19.23 -14.83 2.42
CA TYR A 525 -20.47 -14.53 1.69
C TYR A 525 -21.43 -15.72 1.75
N GLU A 526 -20.95 -16.95 1.55
CA GLU A 526 -21.77 -18.16 1.66
C GLU A 526 -22.34 -18.33 3.07
N MET A 527 -21.55 -18.08 4.12
CA MET A 527 -22.01 -18.13 5.52
C MET A 527 -23.10 -17.08 5.80
N LEU A 528 -22.88 -15.83 5.41
CA LEU A 528 -23.85 -14.73 5.60
C LEU A 528 -25.18 -15.05 4.92
N VAL A 529 -25.12 -15.60 3.69
CA VAL A 529 -26.33 -16.03 2.97
C VAL A 529 -27.04 -17.20 3.66
N ALA A 530 -26.29 -18.15 4.22
CA ALA A 530 -26.83 -19.32 4.90
C ALA A 530 -27.49 -18.96 6.26
N GLU A 531 -26.91 -18.04 7.02
CA GLU A 531 -27.44 -17.60 8.31
C GLU A 531 -28.81 -16.91 8.15
N GLU A 532 -28.96 -16.08 7.13
CA GLU A 532 -30.21 -15.39 6.83
C GLU A 532 -31.32 -16.36 6.36
N GLY A 533 -30.97 -17.34 5.50
CA GLY A 533 -31.92 -18.38 5.08
C GLY A 533 -32.36 -19.34 6.20
N GLY A 534 -31.54 -19.47 7.26
CA GLY A 534 -31.84 -20.28 8.45
C GLY A 534 -32.78 -19.60 9.44
N GLN A 535 -32.75 -18.27 9.53
CA GLN A 535 -33.62 -17.50 10.42
C GLN A 535 -35.10 -17.54 9.99
N ASP A 536 -35.38 -17.55 8.68
CA ASP A 536 -36.75 -17.71 8.14
C ASP A 536 -37.37 -19.08 8.50
N THR A 537 -36.57 -20.12 8.71
CA THR A 537 -37.07 -21.46 9.07
C THR A 537 -37.37 -21.60 10.58
N GLN A 538 -36.64 -20.87 11.44
CA GLN A 538 -36.85 -20.94 12.89
C GLN A 538 -38.04 -20.09 13.35
N GLN A 539 -38.32 -18.94 12.71
CA GLN A 539 -39.48 -18.11 13.04
C GLN A 539 -40.83 -18.80 12.79
N HIS A 540 -40.90 -19.76 11.87
CA HIS A 540 -42.14 -20.51 11.61
C HIS A 540 -42.42 -21.64 12.62
N SER A 541 -41.50 -21.95 13.53
CA SER A 541 -41.60 -23.09 14.45
C SER A 541 -41.89 -22.72 15.92
N GLN A 542 -41.95 -21.42 16.25
CA GLN A 542 -42.26 -20.93 17.60
C GLN A 542 -43.39 -19.89 17.56
N GLN A 543 -44.59 -20.31 17.18
CA GLN A 543 -45.81 -19.56 17.49
C GLN A 543 -46.60 -20.35 18.55
N GLY A 544 -46.36 -20.01 19.81
CA GLY A 544 -47.06 -20.60 20.95
C GLY A 544 -46.45 -20.26 22.31
N ASP A 545 -46.42 -18.98 22.68
CA ASP A 545 -47.07 -18.45 23.91
C ASP A 545 -46.69 -16.97 24.14
N ASP A 546 -47.68 -16.21 24.60
CA ASP A 546 -47.71 -14.77 24.81
C ASP A 546 -46.60 -14.19 25.70
N CYS A 547 -45.98 -13.08 25.28
CA CYS A 547 -45.38 -12.05 26.14
C CYS A 547 -45.41 -10.68 25.42
N ASP A 548 -46.34 -9.82 25.83
CA ASP A 548 -46.46 -8.41 25.42
C ASP A 548 -45.29 -7.59 26.00
N TYR A 549 -44.33 -7.22 25.13
CA TYR A 549 -43.41 -6.11 25.35
C TYR A 549 -43.46 -5.22 24.11
N SER A 550 -44.02 -4.03 24.29
CA SER A 550 -43.85 -2.90 23.37
C SER A 550 -42.38 -2.47 23.39
N ASP A 551 -41.62 -2.87 22.37
CA ASP A 551 -40.29 -2.34 22.10
C ASP A 551 -40.33 -1.61 20.75
N ASP A 552 -40.18 -0.28 20.79
CA ASP A 552 -39.92 0.58 19.64
C ASP A 552 -38.44 0.40 19.22
N PHE A 553 -38.08 -0.81 18.81
CA PHE A 553 -36.81 -1.13 18.19
C PHE A 553 -37.14 -1.74 16.83
N GLU A 554 -37.09 -0.94 15.78
CA GLU A 554 -36.89 -1.46 14.42
C GLU A 554 -35.38 -1.71 14.27
N PRO A 555 -34.91 -2.97 14.25
CA PRO A 555 -33.56 -3.25 13.79
C PRO A 555 -33.53 -3.25 12.25
N ASP A 556 -32.44 -2.76 11.66
CA ASP A 556 -32.18 -2.72 10.21
C ASP A 556 -32.08 -4.11 9.52
N GLU A 557 -32.55 -5.19 10.15
CA GLU A 557 -32.57 -6.55 9.57
C GLU A 557 -33.42 -6.63 8.30
N ASP A 558 -34.43 -5.77 8.17
CA ASP A 558 -35.27 -5.71 6.96
C ASP A 558 -34.47 -5.30 5.72
N ILE A 559 -33.40 -4.50 5.85
CA ILE A 559 -32.63 -4.01 4.69
C ILE A 559 -31.72 -5.11 4.13
N ILE A 560 -31.08 -5.86 5.01
CA ILE A 560 -30.25 -7.02 4.66
C ILE A 560 -31.11 -8.12 4.04
N THR A 561 -32.29 -8.38 4.62
CA THR A 561 -33.24 -9.39 4.13
C THR A 561 -33.82 -9.09 2.74
N ILE A 562 -33.97 -7.81 2.41
CA ILE A 562 -34.43 -7.38 1.08
C ILE A 562 -33.37 -7.68 0.00
N ASP A 563 -32.09 -7.48 0.32
CA ASP A 563 -30.99 -7.57 -0.65
C ASP A 563 -30.71 -9.02 -1.10
N LEU A 564 -30.77 -10.01 -0.21
CA LEU A 564 -30.60 -11.42 -0.60
C LEU A 564 -31.81 -11.98 -1.37
N ARG A 565 -33.03 -11.58 -1.00
CA ARG A 565 -34.24 -11.97 -1.75
C ARG A 565 -34.19 -11.51 -3.20
N GLN A 566 -33.66 -10.31 -3.45
CA GLN A 566 -33.47 -9.78 -4.79
C GLN A 566 -32.40 -10.54 -5.59
N LYS A 567 -31.31 -10.99 -4.95
CA LYS A 567 -30.29 -11.82 -5.62
C LYS A 567 -30.79 -13.25 -5.90
N ALA A 568 -31.57 -13.86 -4.99
CA ALA A 568 -32.17 -15.18 -5.20
C ALA A 568 -33.08 -15.21 -6.45
N THR A 569 -33.78 -14.10 -6.73
CA THR A 569 -34.58 -13.96 -7.97
C THR A 569 -33.75 -13.79 -9.25
N ILE A 570 -32.48 -13.38 -9.16
CA ILE A 570 -31.60 -13.18 -10.32
C ILE A 570 -30.84 -14.47 -10.67
N SER A 571 -30.63 -15.36 -9.71
CA SER A 571 -29.81 -16.57 -9.84
C SER A 571 -30.52 -17.80 -10.43
N GLU A 572 -31.82 -17.74 -10.76
CA GLU A 572 -32.50 -18.84 -11.46
C GLU A 572 -32.49 -18.64 -12.99
N PRO A 573 -31.75 -19.47 -13.77
CA PRO A 573 -31.94 -19.50 -15.20
C PRO A 573 -33.09 -20.45 -15.56
N GLY A 574 -34.24 -19.88 -15.90
CA GLY A 574 -35.11 -20.46 -16.91
C GLY A 574 -36.57 -20.69 -16.53
N ALA A 575 -37.48 -20.10 -17.32
CA ALA A 575 -38.37 -20.81 -18.24
C ALA A 575 -39.46 -19.85 -18.72
N GLU A 576 -39.65 -19.74 -20.03
CA GLU A 576 -40.83 -19.08 -20.61
C GLU A 576 -42.10 -19.71 -20.02
N PRO A 577 -43.09 -18.93 -19.55
CA PRO A 577 -44.39 -19.50 -19.25
C PRO A 577 -45.08 -19.84 -20.57
N GLN A 578 -45.13 -21.14 -20.86
CA GLN A 578 -45.94 -21.70 -21.93
C GLN A 578 -47.40 -21.25 -21.81
N ARG A 579 -47.84 -20.65 -22.90
CA ARG A 579 -49.22 -20.49 -23.36
C ARG A 579 -50.08 -21.73 -23.04
N ASN A 580 -51.09 -21.57 -22.18
CA ASN A 580 -52.21 -22.52 -22.14
C ASN A 580 -53.54 -21.82 -22.46
N GLN A 581 -54.12 -22.31 -23.56
CA GLN A 581 -55.49 -22.12 -24.01
C GLN A 581 -56.48 -22.52 -22.92
N TRP A 582 -57.53 -21.72 -22.74
CA TRP A 582 -58.80 -22.17 -22.21
C TRP A 582 -59.90 -21.94 -23.26
N ILE A 583 -60.24 -23.03 -23.95
CA ILE A 583 -61.60 -23.35 -24.42
C ILE A 583 -62.33 -23.75 -23.12
N GLY A 584 -63.48 -23.23 -22.69
CA GLY A 584 -64.69 -22.86 -23.41
C GLY A 584 -65.80 -23.80 -22.93
N GLU A 585 -66.63 -23.35 -21.99
CA GLU A 585 -67.95 -23.83 -21.54
C GLU A 585 -68.35 -22.87 -20.38
N GLY A 586 -69.52 -22.23 -20.24
CA GLY A 586 -70.87 -22.42 -20.77
C GLY A 586 -71.85 -22.28 -19.58
N GLY A 587 -72.80 -21.33 -19.63
CA GLY A 587 -73.93 -21.18 -18.67
C GLY A 587 -73.98 -19.79 -18.00
N ASP A 588 -74.85 -18.89 -18.47
CA ASP A 588 -76.16 -18.51 -17.87
C ASP A 588 -75.98 -17.85 -16.48
N ASP A 589 -76.37 -16.60 -16.22
CA ASP A 589 -77.75 -16.10 -16.22
C ASP A 589 -77.75 -14.58 -15.89
N SER A 590 -78.73 -13.86 -16.46
CA SER A 590 -79.19 -12.47 -16.17
C SER A 590 -78.35 -11.25 -16.57
#